data_AF-A0A8I1ECZ6-F1
#
_entry.id   AF-A0A8I1ECZ6-F1
#
_cell.length_a   1.000
_cell.length_b   1.000
_cell.length_c   1.000
_cell.angle_alpha   90.00
_cell.angle_beta   90.00
_cell.angle_gamma   90.00
#
_symmetry.space_group_name_H-M   'P 1'
#
loop_
_entity.id
_entity.type
_entity.pdbx_description
1 polymer ?
#
loop_
_entity_poly.entity_id
_entity_poly.type
_entity_poly.pdbx_seq_one_letter_code
_entity_poly.pdbx_strand_id
1 'polypeptide(L)'
;MTTTFSFLAASHRDIERFRDEVTNEGIPLRWNLKPEVVAPAGIEVHMQTSVDLDTIKNVMHQVPDSQFMFETLREVPYCESHAT
;
A
#
# COMPACT_ATOMS: atom_id res chain seq x y z
N MET A 1 -6.20 11.72 11.65
CA MET A 1 -7.01 11.52 10.43
C MET A 1 -6.43 10.31 9.72
N THR A 2 -7.24 9.44 9.12
CA THR A 2 -6.70 8.28 8.39
C THR A 2 -6.53 8.62 6.91
N THR A 3 -5.33 8.44 6.38
CA THR A 3 -5.00 8.65 4.98
C THR A 3 -5.04 7.31 4.25
N THR A 4 -5.52 7.33 3.01
CA THR A 4 -5.50 6.16 2.14
C THR A 4 -4.37 6.30 1.14
N PHE A 5 -3.56 5.27 1.01
CA PHE A 5 -2.49 5.17 0.03
C PHE A 5 -2.75 3.98 -0.90
N SER A 6 -2.28 4.08 -2.13
CA SER A 6 -2.27 2.99 -3.10
C SER A 6 -0.87 2.82 -3.66
N PHE A 7 -0.48 1.59 -3.91
CA PHE A 7 0.72 1.24 -4.66
C PHE A 7 0.48 -0.03 -5.47
N LEU A 8 1.32 -0.27 -6.48
CA LEU A 8 1.34 -1.51 -7.25
C LEU A 8 2.46 -2.41 -6.73
N ALA A 9 2.14 -3.68 -6.50
CA ALA A 9 3.12 -4.71 -6.21
C ALA A 9 3.32 -5.61 -7.43
N ALA A 10 4.57 -5.99 -7.71
CA ALA A 10 4.90 -6.87 -8.82
C ALA A 10 4.41 -8.32 -8.57
N SER A 11 4.33 -8.74 -7.31
CA SER A 11 3.87 -10.08 -6.92
C SER A 11 3.22 -10.09 -5.53
N HIS A 12 2.40 -11.12 -5.28
CA HIS A 12 1.80 -11.36 -3.95
C HIS A 12 2.85 -11.49 -2.85
N ARG A 13 4.04 -12.02 -3.18
CA ARG A 13 5.15 -12.16 -2.24
C ARG A 13 5.64 -10.82 -1.69
N ASP A 14 5.67 -9.78 -2.51
CA ASP A 14 6.10 -8.43 -2.08
C ASP A 14 5.07 -7.81 -1.13
N ILE A 15 3.78 -8.06 -1.41
CA ILE A 15 2.67 -7.66 -0.54
C ILE A 15 2.77 -8.35 0.82
N GLU A 16 3.02 -9.66 0.84
CA GLU A 16 3.17 -10.40 2.10
C GLU A 16 4.39 -9.94 2.90
N ARG A 17 5.51 -9.64 2.24
CA ARG A 17 6.69 -9.09 2.90
C ARG A 17 6.44 -7.71 3.50
N PHE A 18 5.87 -6.79 2.72
CA PHE A 18 5.48 -5.49 3.25
C PHE A 18 4.50 -5.64 4.42
N ARG A 19 3.58 -6.61 4.34
CA ARG A 19 2.65 -6.87 5.42
C ARG A 19 3.33 -7.34 6.70
N ASP A 20 4.32 -8.21 6.58
CA ASP A 20 5.12 -8.67 7.71
C ASP A 20 5.86 -7.50 8.37
N GLU A 21 6.52 -6.65 7.57
CA GLU A 21 7.26 -5.49 8.08
C GLU A 21 6.36 -4.47 8.80
N VAL A 22 5.21 -4.12 8.22
CA VAL A 22 4.22 -3.22 8.87
C VAL A 22 3.71 -3.82 10.18
N THR A 23 3.51 -5.14 10.22
CA THR A 23 3.05 -5.84 11.44
C THR A 23 4.17 -5.85 12.49
N ASN A 24 5.42 -6.05 12.08
CA ASN A 24 6.59 -6.02 12.93
C ASN A 24 6.82 -4.62 13.54
N GLU A 25 6.57 -3.56 12.77
CA GLU A 25 6.60 -2.16 13.25
C GLU A 25 5.38 -1.80 14.13
N GLY A 26 4.38 -2.69 14.25
CA GLY A 26 3.18 -2.46 15.05
C GLY A 26 2.25 -1.39 14.47
N ILE A 27 2.33 -1.13 13.16
CA ILE A 27 1.57 -0.06 12.51
C ILE A 27 0.13 -0.53 12.25
N PRO A 28 -0.89 0.15 12.80
CA PRO A 28 -2.27 -0.20 12.53
C PRO A 28 -2.64 0.21 11.10
N LEU A 29 -2.80 -0.80 10.23
CA LEU A 29 -3.07 -0.62 8.81
C LEU A 29 -4.28 -1.47 8.40
N ARG A 30 -5.21 -0.87 7.66
CA ARG A 30 -6.30 -1.56 6.97
C ARG A 30 -5.93 -1.70 5.50
N TRP A 31 -6.13 -2.87 4.93
CA TRP A 31 -5.66 -3.24 3.59
C TRP A 31 -6.87 -3.72 2.78
N ASN A 32 -6.95 -3.29 1.53
CA ASN A 32 -7.84 -3.85 0.53
C ASN A 32 -7.01 -4.16 -0.71
N LEU A 33 -6.97 -5.43 -1.08
CA LEU A 33 -6.36 -5.86 -2.34
C LEU A 33 -7.41 -5.71 -3.42
N LYS A 34 -7.14 -4.87 -4.42
CA LYS A 34 -7.95 -4.83 -5.62
C LYS A 34 -7.32 -5.76 -6.65
N PRO A 35 -7.98 -6.87 -7.04
CA PRO A 35 -7.52 -7.70 -8.14
C PRO A 35 -7.83 -6.99 -9.46
N GLU A 36 -7.32 -5.78 -9.63
CA GLU A 36 -7.48 -5.00 -10.85
C GLU A 36 -6.12 -5.01 -11.54
N VAL A 37 -6.03 -5.78 -12.63
CA VAL A 37 -4.88 -5.81 -13.52
C VAL A 37 -4.92 -4.53 -14.35
N VAL A 38 -4.56 -3.40 -13.73
CA VAL A 38 -4.46 -2.12 -14.42
C VAL A 38 -3.02 -1.98 -14.87
N ALA A 39 -2.79 -1.88 -16.18
CA ALA A 39 -1.44 -1.66 -16.72
C ALA A 39 -0.79 -0.44 -16.04
N PRO A 40 0.46 -0.54 -15.52
CA PRO A 40 1.42 -1.65 -15.67
C PRO A 40 1.06 -2.90 -14.86
N ALA A 41 1.35 -4.09 -15.40
CA ALA A 41 1.02 -5.38 -14.78
C ALA A 41 1.52 -5.47 -13.34
N GLY A 42 0.60 -5.42 -12.39
CA GLY A 42 0.85 -5.45 -10.96
C GLY A 42 -0.46 -5.62 -10.21
N ILE A 43 -0.35 -5.87 -8.91
CA ILE A 43 -1.49 -6.01 -8.00
C ILE A 43 -1.65 -4.66 -7.28
N GLU A 44 -2.80 -4.02 -7.44
CA GLU A 44 -3.07 -2.76 -6.74
C GLU A 44 -3.46 -3.03 -5.28
N VAL A 45 -2.68 -2.44 -4.38
CA VAL A 45 -2.86 -2.54 -2.93
C VAL A 45 -3.33 -1.20 -2.41
N HIS A 46 -4.51 -1.16 -1.82
CA HIS A 46 -5.01 0.02 -1.10
C HIS A 46 -4.80 -0.19 0.38
N MET A 47 -4.22 0.80 1.04
CA MET A 47 -4.00 0.78 2.48
C MET A 47 -4.50 2.06 3.12
N GLN A 48 -5.15 1.92 4.27
CA GLN A 48 -5.62 3.02 5.09
C GLN A 48 -4.93 2.95 6.44
N THR A 49 -4.28 4.05 6.82
CA THR A 49 -3.53 4.14 8.07
C THR A 49 -3.63 5.54 8.66
N SER A 50 -3.32 5.66 9.95
CA SER A 50 -3.17 6.94 10.64
C SER A 50 -1.73 7.45 10.66
N VAL A 51 -0.77 6.71 10.11
CA VAL A 51 0.64 7.13 10.02
C VAL A 51 0.91 7.92 8.75
N ASP A 52 1.95 8.74 8.79
CA ASP A 52 2.36 9.58 7.68
C ASP A 52 3.04 8.80 6.55
N LEU A 53 3.05 9.38 5.35
CA LEU A 53 3.68 8.81 4.15
C LEU A 53 5.15 8.44 4.39
N ASP A 54 5.89 9.21 5.19
CA ASP A 54 7.30 8.97 5.49
C ASP A 54 7.50 7.65 6.27
N THR A 55 6.60 7.33 7.20
CA THR A 55 6.64 6.06 7.94
C THR A 55 6.40 4.89 7.00
N ILE A 56 5.40 5.00 6.11
CA ILE A 56 5.13 3.97 5.10
C ILE A 56 6.32 3.76 4.17
N LYS A 57 6.95 4.85 3.73
CA LYS A 57 8.17 4.79 2.93
C LYS A 57 9.29 4.10 3.70
N ASN A 58 9.50 4.41 4.97
CA ASN A 58 10.52 3.74 5.78
C ASN A 58 10.31 2.21 5.84
N VAL A 59 9.07 1.76 6.02
CA VAL A 59 8.72 0.32 6.00
C VAL A 59 8.97 -0.29 4.62
N MET A 60 8.54 0.39 3.54
CA MET A 60 8.78 -0.10 2.18
C MET A 60 10.28 -0.21 1.87
N HIS A 61 11.13 0.64 2.44
CA HIS A 61 12.58 0.55 2.27
C HIS A 61 13.18 -0.72 2.88
N GLN A 62 12.52 -1.33 3.87
CA GLN A 62 12.93 -2.63 4.43
C GLN A 62 12.57 -3.81 3.54
N VAL A 63 11.61 -3.64 2.63
CA VAL A 63 11.19 -4.68 1.69
C VAL A 63 12.17 -4.73 0.52
N PRO A 64 12.86 -5.86 0.27
CA PRO A 64 13.73 -5.99 -0.90
C PRO A 64 12.90 -5.95 -2.19
N ASP A 65 13.46 -5.35 -3.24
CA ASP A 65 12.79 -5.14 -4.54
C ASP A 65 11.52 -4.25 -4.49
N SER A 66 11.36 -3.46 -3.42
CA SER A 66 10.23 -2.55 -3.24
C SER A 66 10.24 -1.33 -4.15
N GLN A 67 11.25 -1.17 -5.02
CA GLN A 67 11.37 -0.03 -5.94
C GLN A 67 10.07 0.19 -6.74
N PHE A 68 9.48 -0.88 -7.25
CA PHE A 68 8.21 -0.79 -7.98
C PHE A 68 7.04 -0.29 -7.11
N MET A 69 7.00 -0.71 -5.83
CA MET A 69 6.01 -0.25 -4.86
C MET A 69 6.19 1.24 -4.55
N PHE A 70 7.45 1.69 -4.42
CA PHE A 70 7.78 3.10 -4.17
C PHE A 70 7.40 4.00 -5.34
N GLU A 71 7.77 3.62 -6.56
CA GLU A 71 7.49 4.42 -7.76
C GLU A 71 5.99 4.59 -8.01
N THR A 72 5.19 3.64 -7.52
CA THR A 72 3.75 3.61 -7.70
C THR A 72 2.97 4.06 -6.46
N LEU A 73 3.66 4.35 -5.36
CA LEU A 73 3.06 4.81 -4.12
C LEU A 73 2.46 6.21 -4.29
N ARG A 74 1.16 6.31 -4.06
CA ARG A 74 0.40 7.55 -4.16
C ARG A 74 -0.66 7.64 -3.06
N GLU A 75 -0.97 8.85 -2.65
CA GLU A 75 -2.14 9.12 -1.83
C GLU A 75 -3.41 9.00 -2.68
N VAL A 76 -4.39 8.24 -2.17
CA VAL A 76 -5.71 8.13 -2.79
C VAL A 76 -6.65 9.02 -2.00
N PRO A 77 -7.29 10.02 -2.63
CA PRO A 77 -8.33 10.78 -1.96
C PRO A 77 -9.40 9.80 -1.50
N TYR A 78 -9.79 9.87 -0.23
CA TYR A 78 -10.88 9.07 0.32
C TYR A 78 -12.15 9.39 -0.48
N CYS A 79 -12.43 8.58 -1.49
CA CYS A 79 -13.64 8.69 -2.27
C CYS A 79 -14.71 8.05 -1.40
N GLU A 80 -15.46 8.85 -0.64
CA GLU A 80 -16.79 8.44 -0.24
C GLU A 80 -17.53 8.15 -1.54
N SER A 81 -17.56 6.87 -1.95
CA SER A 81 -18.57 6.45 -2.90
C SER A 81 -19.91 6.70 -2.23
N HIS A 82 -20.49 7.86 -2.52
CA HIS A 82 -21.93 8.07 -2.51
C HIS A 82 -22.54 6.93 -3.33
N ALA A 83 -22.89 5.83 -2.66
CA ALA A 83 -23.90 4.92 -3.13
C ALA A 83 -25.24 5.56 -2.73
N THR A 84 -25.71 6.45 -3.60
CA THR A 84 -27.09 6.95 -3.62
C THR A 84 -28.06 5.81 -3.92
#